data_AF-A0A2A9KAJ1-F1
#
_entry.id   AF-A0A2A9KAJ1-F1
#
_cell.length_a   1.000
_cell.length_b   1.000
_cell.length_c   1.000
_cell.angle_alpha   90.00
_cell.angle_beta   90.00
_cell.angle_gamma   90.00
#
_symmetry.space_group_name_H-M   'P 1'
#
loop_
_entity.id
_entity.type
_entity.pdbx_description
1 polymer ?
#
loop_
_entity_poly.entity_id
_entity_poly.type
_entity_poly.pdbx_seq_one_letter_code
_entity_poly.pdbx_strand_id
1 'polypeptide(L)'
;MSHGLTGVLSSSSFHRSKKPKCIKTRHKPLTKIRASARDQECTLRFPGVCNYRTDTTVLCHSNLLEDGKGYGIKAPDEKGAYGCCRCHDVLDGRARRPEGFSYDSMISLFKEAVALTHAELRRLGLLMDD
;
A
#
# COMPACT_ATOMS: atom_id res chain seq x y z
N MET A 1 52.90 20.71 66.24
CA MET A 1 51.94 21.69 65.69
C MET A 1 52.11 21.60 64.18
N SER A 2 51.39 20.71 63.47
CA SER A 2 50.06 20.96 62.86
C SER A 2 50.14 22.17 61.89
N HIS A 3 49.72 22.12 60.62
CA HIS A 3 48.54 21.52 60.02
C HIS A 3 48.77 21.27 58.51
N GLY A 4 48.12 20.23 57.97
CA GLY A 4 47.91 20.08 56.54
C GLY A 4 46.73 20.93 56.04
N LEU A 5 46.69 21.20 54.73
CA LEU A 5 45.51 21.76 54.06
C LEU A 5 45.20 21.00 52.78
N THR A 6 43.92 20.69 52.70
CA THR A 6 43.13 19.83 51.82
C THR A 6 42.84 20.46 50.45
N GLY A 7 42.78 19.63 49.40
CA GLY A 7 42.14 19.99 48.13
C GLY A 7 40.66 19.61 48.10
N VAL A 8 39.89 20.20 47.18
CA VAL A 8 38.63 19.68 46.56
C VAL A 8 38.40 20.47 45.26
N LEU A 9 38.58 19.87 44.08
CA LEU A 9 37.60 19.19 43.20
C LEU A 9 36.45 20.09 42.68
N SER A 10 36.59 20.47 41.40
CA SER A 10 35.65 21.27 40.59
C SER A 10 34.49 20.40 40.07
N SER A 11 33.26 20.91 40.19
CA SER A 11 32.03 20.21 39.78
C SER A 11 31.53 20.74 38.44
N SER A 12 31.55 19.93 37.39
CA SER A 12 30.97 20.27 36.08
C SER A 12 29.53 19.77 35.97
N SER A 13 28.57 20.69 35.79
CA SER A 13 27.14 20.39 35.63
C SER A 13 26.82 19.87 34.22
N PHE A 14 26.53 18.59 34.10
CA PHE A 14 26.00 17.96 32.88
C PHE A 14 24.54 18.35 32.65
N HIS A 15 24.27 19.06 31.56
CA HIS A 15 22.92 19.39 31.14
C HIS A 15 22.25 18.17 30.50
N ARG A 16 21.09 17.77 31.02
CA ARG A 16 20.30 16.63 30.55
C ARG A 16 19.51 17.01 29.29
N SER A 17 19.94 16.56 28.12
CA SER A 17 19.20 16.72 26.86
C SER A 17 17.83 16.05 26.91
N LYS A 18 16.78 16.77 26.48
CA LYS A 18 15.41 16.26 26.38
C LYS A 18 15.36 15.11 25.38
N LYS A 19 14.82 13.96 25.79
CA LYS A 19 14.63 12.80 24.91
C LYS A 19 13.73 13.19 23.72
N PRO A 20 14.06 12.78 22.48
CA PRO A 20 13.22 13.05 21.33
C PRO A 20 11.84 12.39 21.52
N LYS A 21 10.77 13.12 21.22
CA LYS A 21 9.40 12.57 21.26
C LYS A 21 9.25 11.57 20.11
N CYS A 22 8.81 10.36 20.41
CA CYS A 22 8.40 9.39 19.39
C CYS A 22 7.21 9.99 18.60
N ILE A 23 7.43 10.27 17.32
CA ILE A 23 6.38 10.71 16.40
C ILE A 23 5.50 9.49 16.12
N LYS A 24 4.35 9.41 16.80
CA LYS A 24 3.35 8.39 16.50
C LYS A 24 2.79 8.67 15.10
N THR A 25 3.19 7.89 14.11
CA THR A 25 2.64 7.98 12.76
C THR A 25 1.18 7.55 12.81
N ARG A 26 0.26 8.41 12.37
CA ARG A 26 -1.16 8.05 12.24
C ARG A 26 -1.30 7.12 11.04
N HIS A 27 -1.28 5.81 11.27
CA HIS A 27 -1.55 4.84 10.20
C HIS A 27 -3.04 4.90 9.86
N LYS A 28 -3.38 5.22 8.60
CA LYS A 28 -4.78 5.21 8.14
C LYS A 28 -5.31 3.78 8.23
N PRO A 29 -6.43 3.51 8.91
CA PRO A 29 -7.00 2.17 8.97
C PRO A 29 -7.41 1.69 7.56
N LEU A 30 -7.38 0.38 7.36
CA LEU A 30 -7.78 -0.22 6.09
C LEU A 30 -9.29 0.03 5.86
N THR A 31 -9.66 0.46 4.65
CA THR A 31 -11.07 0.66 4.28
C THR A 31 -11.76 -0.69 4.09
N LYS A 32 -13.09 -0.73 4.23
CA LYS A 32 -13.87 -1.97 4.04
C LYS A 32 -13.66 -2.57 2.64
N ILE A 33 -13.61 -1.73 1.62
CA ILE A 33 -13.34 -2.12 0.21
C ILE A 33 -11.94 -2.74 0.06
N ARG A 34 -10.92 -2.18 0.72
CA ARG A 34 -9.57 -2.76 0.68
C ARG A 34 -9.47 -4.05 1.48
N ALA A 35 -10.23 -4.16 2.57
CA ALA A 35 -10.29 -5.37 3.39
C ALA A 35 -11.04 -6.51 2.69
N SER A 36 -12.07 -6.20 1.88
CA SER A 36 -12.88 -7.22 1.19
C SER A 36 -12.12 -7.97 0.11
N ALA A 37 -10.99 -7.46 -0.37
CA ALA A 37 -10.14 -8.15 -1.35
C ALA A 37 -9.50 -9.44 -0.82
N ARG A 38 -9.41 -9.60 0.52
CA ARG A 38 -8.82 -10.81 1.11
C ARG A 38 -9.69 -12.02 0.79
N ASP A 39 -9.04 -13.12 0.42
CA ASP A 39 -9.66 -14.39 0.02
C ASP A 39 -10.57 -14.31 -1.21
N GLN A 40 -10.50 -13.21 -1.96
CA GLN A 40 -11.20 -13.06 -3.24
C GLN A 40 -10.36 -13.58 -4.40
N GLU A 41 -11.05 -13.94 -5.48
CA GLU A 41 -10.39 -14.29 -6.73
C GLU A 41 -9.70 -13.07 -7.37
N CYS A 42 -8.56 -13.30 -8.02
CA CYS A 42 -7.92 -12.30 -8.84
C CYS A 42 -8.79 -12.00 -10.06
N THR A 43 -9.25 -10.77 -10.21
CA THR A 43 -10.01 -10.29 -11.38
C THR A 43 -9.09 -9.85 -12.51
N LEU A 44 -7.85 -9.42 -12.21
CA LEU A 44 -6.88 -8.99 -13.24
C LEU A 44 -6.51 -10.07 -14.25
N ARG A 45 -6.32 -11.32 -13.78
CA ARG A 45 -6.03 -12.53 -14.58
C ARG A 45 -5.06 -12.34 -15.75
N PHE A 46 -4.04 -11.50 -15.58
CA PHE A 46 -3.08 -11.21 -16.65
C PHE A 46 -2.42 -12.49 -17.20
N PRO A 47 -2.39 -12.69 -18.53
CA PRO A 47 -1.91 -13.91 -19.16
C PRO A 47 -0.42 -14.14 -18.87
N GLY A 48 -0.08 -15.36 -18.45
CA GLY A 48 1.30 -15.71 -18.06
C GLY A 48 1.80 -15.09 -16.74
N VAL A 49 0.99 -14.26 -16.07
CA VAL A 49 1.35 -13.58 -14.81
C VAL A 49 0.53 -14.08 -13.63
N CYS A 50 -0.79 -14.27 -13.80
CA CYS A 50 -1.67 -14.63 -12.70
C CYS A 50 -1.26 -15.95 -12.03
N ASN A 51 -1.22 -15.98 -10.70
CA ASN A 51 -0.99 -17.21 -9.93
C ASN A 51 -2.28 -17.82 -9.36
N TYR A 52 -3.43 -17.16 -9.59
CA TYR A 52 -4.76 -17.60 -9.15
C TYR A 52 -4.92 -17.83 -7.63
N ARG A 53 -4.02 -17.26 -6.83
CA ARG A 53 -4.04 -17.40 -5.37
C ARG A 53 -4.91 -16.35 -4.71
N THR A 54 -5.94 -16.80 -3.99
CA THR A 54 -6.88 -15.94 -3.25
C THR A 54 -6.29 -15.37 -1.96
N ASP A 55 -5.36 -16.07 -1.34
CA ASP A 55 -4.72 -15.67 -0.08
C ASP A 55 -3.77 -14.47 -0.23
N THR A 56 -3.40 -14.14 -1.48
CA THR A 56 -2.54 -13.01 -1.84
C THR A 56 -3.30 -11.84 -2.46
N THR A 57 -4.62 -11.95 -2.59
CA THR A 57 -5.43 -10.95 -3.29
C THR A 57 -5.53 -9.68 -2.47
N VAL A 58 -5.28 -8.56 -3.14
CA VAL A 58 -5.38 -7.20 -2.60
C VAL A 58 -6.14 -6.31 -3.57
N LEU A 59 -6.68 -5.20 -3.08
CA LEU A 59 -7.22 -4.15 -3.95
C LEU A 59 -6.05 -3.38 -4.58
N CYS A 60 -5.83 -3.58 -5.88
CA CYS A 60 -4.84 -2.90 -6.69
C CYS A 60 -5.43 -1.63 -7.30
N HIS A 61 -4.92 -0.46 -6.89
CA HIS A 61 -5.35 0.83 -7.42
C HIS A 61 -4.83 1.07 -8.84
N SER A 62 -5.56 1.88 -9.61
CA SER A 62 -5.16 2.27 -10.96
C SER A 62 -3.88 3.10 -10.94
N ASN A 63 -3.03 2.82 -11.92
CA ASN A 63 -1.78 3.54 -12.15
C ASN A 63 -1.89 4.66 -13.19
N LEU A 64 -3.11 4.91 -13.70
CA LEU A 64 -3.40 5.94 -14.70
C LEU A 64 -3.63 7.30 -14.04
N LEU A 65 -3.17 8.36 -14.70
CA LEU A 65 -3.35 9.73 -14.22
C LEU A 65 -4.82 10.18 -14.28
N GLU A 66 -5.57 9.69 -15.29
CA GLU A 66 -7.00 9.96 -15.46
C GLU A 66 -7.87 9.48 -14.29
N ASP A 67 -7.41 8.45 -13.57
CA ASP A 67 -8.09 7.88 -12.41
C ASP A 67 -7.75 8.59 -11.09
N GLY A 68 -7.06 9.74 -11.13
CA GLY A 68 -6.75 10.55 -9.95
C GLY A 68 -5.52 10.11 -9.16
N LYS A 69 -4.64 9.29 -9.76
CA LYS A 69 -3.31 9.03 -9.21
C LYS A 69 -2.50 10.32 -9.15
N GLY A 70 -1.65 10.46 -8.13
CA GLY A 70 -0.68 11.55 -8.03
C GLY A 70 0.61 11.13 -7.32
N TYR A 71 1.56 12.07 -7.20
CA TYR A 71 2.79 11.82 -6.45
C TYR A 71 2.44 11.60 -4.97
N GLY A 72 2.67 10.38 -4.47
CA GLY A 72 2.28 9.99 -3.10
C GLY A 72 0.77 9.82 -2.87
N ILE A 73 -0.04 9.90 -3.93
CA ILE A 73 -1.51 9.80 -3.86
C ILE A 73 -1.95 8.59 -4.69
N LYS A 74 -2.65 7.66 -4.02
CA LYS A 74 -3.29 6.52 -4.68
C LYS A 74 -4.63 6.96 -5.28
N ALA A 75 -5.00 6.36 -6.41
CA ALA A 75 -6.34 6.51 -6.96
C ALA A 75 -7.42 6.12 -5.91
N PRO A 76 -8.67 6.60 -6.06
CA PRO A 76 -9.78 6.21 -5.19
C PRO A 76 -9.98 4.69 -5.15
N ASP A 77 -10.59 4.16 -4.08
CA ASP A 77 -10.83 2.72 -3.94
C ASP A 77 -11.75 2.16 -5.04
N GLU A 78 -12.62 3.00 -5.63
CA GLU A 78 -13.44 2.64 -6.79
C GLU A 78 -12.63 2.44 -8.08
N LYS A 79 -11.44 3.05 -8.17
CA LYS A 79 -10.54 2.88 -9.31
C LYS A 79 -9.52 1.79 -9.01
N GLY A 80 -9.99 0.64 -8.54
CA GLY A 80 -9.16 -0.50 -8.19
C GLY A 80 -9.79 -1.83 -8.55
N ALA A 81 -8.95 -2.83 -8.72
CA ALA A 81 -9.33 -4.20 -9.05
C ALA A 81 -8.70 -5.20 -8.09
N TYR A 82 -9.36 -6.35 -7.88
CA TYR A 82 -8.77 -7.44 -7.10
C TYR A 82 -7.63 -8.12 -7.87
N GLY A 83 -6.42 -8.05 -7.29
CA GLY A 83 -5.21 -8.59 -7.90
C GLY A 83 -4.45 -9.47 -6.93
N CYS A 84 -4.05 -10.66 -7.41
CA CYS A 84 -3.03 -11.46 -6.74
C CYS A 84 -1.67 -10.74 -6.75
N CYS A 85 -0.75 -11.16 -5.88
CA CYS A 85 0.56 -10.52 -5.75
C CYS A 85 1.35 -10.40 -7.08
N ARG A 86 1.30 -11.42 -7.96
CA ARG A 86 2.03 -11.38 -9.24
C ARG A 86 1.44 -10.38 -10.22
N CYS A 87 0.12 -10.36 -10.37
CA CYS A 87 -0.56 -9.39 -11.23
C CYS A 87 -0.34 -7.96 -10.71
N HIS A 88 -0.39 -7.79 -9.39
CA HIS A 88 -0.13 -6.52 -8.73
C HIS A 88 1.28 -6.01 -9.02
N ASP A 89 2.32 -6.84 -8.90
CA ASP A 89 3.70 -6.42 -9.18
C ASP A 89 3.90 -5.99 -10.63
N VAL A 90 3.23 -6.65 -11.57
CA VAL A 90 3.27 -6.31 -12.98
C VAL A 90 2.49 -5.01 -13.28
N LEU A 91 1.33 -4.80 -12.66
CA LEU A 91 0.56 -3.55 -12.77
C LEU A 91 1.32 -2.34 -12.21
N ASP A 92 1.99 -2.53 -11.07
CA ASP A 92 2.80 -1.49 -10.42
C ASP A 92 4.14 -1.23 -11.10
N GLY A 93 4.51 -2.04 -12.10
CA GLY A 93 5.80 -1.95 -12.77
C GLY A 93 6.98 -2.40 -11.89
N ARG A 94 6.72 -3.12 -10.78
CA ARG A 94 7.75 -3.78 -9.96
C ARG A 94 8.31 -5.02 -10.65
N ALA A 95 7.49 -5.68 -11.47
CA ALA A 95 7.89 -6.83 -12.27
C ALA A 95 7.72 -6.53 -13.77
N ARG A 96 8.58 -7.14 -14.59
CA ARG A 96 8.52 -7.01 -16.05
C ARG A 96 7.29 -7.75 -16.59
N ARG A 97 6.61 -7.13 -17.56
CA ARG A 97 5.56 -7.80 -18.34
C ARG A 97 6.15 -8.99 -19.14
N PRO A 98 5.43 -10.12 -19.26
CA PRO A 98 5.82 -11.20 -20.16
C PRO A 98 5.96 -10.71 -21.60
N GLU A 99 6.73 -11.45 -22.39
CA GLU A 99 6.85 -11.20 -23.82
C GLU A 99 5.49 -11.31 -24.51
N GLY A 100 5.22 -10.41 -25.47
CA GLY A 100 3.91 -10.32 -26.14
C GLY A 100 2.79 -9.67 -25.32
N PHE A 101 2.97 -9.45 -24.01
CA PHE A 101 1.98 -8.76 -23.19
C PHE A 101 2.18 -7.25 -23.22
N SER A 102 1.47 -6.58 -24.14
CA SER A 102 1.56 -5.14 -24.33
C SER A 102 1.00 -4.35 -23.15
N TYR A 103 1.44 -3.09 -23.01
CA TYR A 103 0.88 -2.18 -22.01
C TYR A 103 -0.60 -1.90 -22.26
N ASP A 104 -1.00 -1.73 -23.52
CA ASP A 104 -2.39 -1.48 -23.89
C ASP A 104 -3.31 -2.65 -23.50
N SER A 105 -2.87 -3.88 -23.79
CA SER A 105 -3.60 -5.10 -23.38
C SER A 105 -3.74 -5.20 -21.86
N MET A 106 -2.69 -4.83 -21.11
CA MET A 106 -2.75 -4.78 -19.65
C MET A 106 -3.78 -3.77 -19.16
N ILE A 107 -3.79 -2.56 -19.71
CA ILE A 107 -4.74 -1.52 -19.29
C ILE A 107 -6.18 -1.92 -19.64
N SER A 108 -6.39 -2.55 -20.79
CA SER A 108 -7.70 -3.09 -21.19
C SER A 108 -8.20 -4.14 -20.20
N LEU A 109 -7.36 -5.13 -19.86
CA LEU A 109 -7.69 -6.15 -18.86
C LEU A 109 -7.90 -5.54 -17.47
N PHE A 110 -7.13 -4.52 -17.10
CA PHE A 110 -7.32 -3.80 -15.84
C PHE A 110 -8.70 -3.14 -15.79
N LYS A 111 -9.13 -2.45 -16.85
CA LYS A 111 -10.46 -1.82 -16.93
C LYS A 111 -11.59 -2.84 -16.80
N GLU A 112 -11.48 -3.98 -17.48
CA GLU A 112 -12.43 -5.09 -17.34
C GLU A 112 -12.45 -5.65 -15.90
N ALA A 113 -11.27 -5.84 -15.30
CA ALA A 113 -11.13 -6.34 -13.94
C ALA A 113 -11.72 -5.37 -12.89
N VAL A 114 -11.65 -4.07 -13.12
CA VAL A 114 -12.32 -3.06 -12.28
C VAL A 114 -13.83 -3.28 -12.33
N ALA A 115 -14.42 -3.48 -13.51
CA ALA A 115 -15.86 -3.75 -13.65
C ALA A 115 -16.29 -5.04 -12.93
N LEU A 116 -15.50 -6.12 -13.05
CA LEU A 116 -15.74 -7.36 -12.31
C LEU A 116 -15.64 -7.17 -10.79
N THR A 117 -14.66 -6.38 -10.35
CA THR A 117 -14.48 -6.06 -8.93
C THR A 117 -15.66 -5.23 -8.41
N HIS A 118 -16.19 -4.30 -9.21
CA HIS A 118 -17.38 -3.52 -8.84
C HIS A 118 -18.61 -4.41 -8.68
N ALA A 119 -18.82 -5.36 -9.57
CA ALA A 119 -19.92 -6.33 -9.44
C ALA A 119 -19.82 -7.09 -8.11
N GLU A 120 -18.62 -7.52 -7.73
CA GLU A 120 -18.38 -8.19 -6.45
C GLU A 120 -18.57 -7.25 -5.24
N LEU A 121 -18.09 -6.01 -5.33
CA LEU A 121 -18.28 -5.02 -4.27
C LEU A 121 -19.76 -4.67 -4.06
N ARG A 122 -20.55 -4.59 -5.14
CA ARG A 122 -22.01 -4.40 -5.06
C ARG A 122 -22.68 -5.62 -4.43
N ARG A 123 -22.25 -6.84 -4.81
CA ARG A 123 -22.72 -8.09 -4.18
C ARG A 123 -22.47 -8.10 -2.66
N LEU A 124 -21.34 -7.53 -2.23
CA LEU A 124 -20.99 -7.38 -0.82
C LEU A 124 -21.64 -6.16 -0.14
N GLY A 125 -22.38 -5.32 -0.87
CA GLY A 125 -22.97 -4.08 -0.36
C GLY A 125 -21.95 -3.01 0.03
N LEU A 126 -20.76 -3.04 -0.57
CA LEU A 126 -19.65 -2.12 -0.28
C LEU A 126 -19.56 -0.96 -1.27
N LEU A 127 -20.25 -1.06 -2.41
CA LEU A 127 -20.38 -0.02 -3.42
C LEU A 127 -21.86 0.11 -3.77
N MET A 128 -22.36 1.34 -3.86
CA MET A 128 -23.75 1.59 -4.29
C MET A 128 -23.83 1.62 -5.81
N ASP A 129 -24.96 1.19 -6.36
CA ASP A 129 -25.30 1.43 -7.76
C ASP A 129 -25.68 2.92 -7.91
N ASP A 130 -24.97 3.64 -8.78
CA ASP A 130 -25.32 5.01 -9.22
C ASP A 130 -26.63 5.04 -10.01
#